data_AF-A0A960Z8K6-F1
#
_entry.id   AF-A0A960Z8K6-F1
#
_cell.length_a   1.000
_cell.length_b   1.000
_cell.length_c   1.000
_cell.angle_alpha   90.00
_cell.angle_beta   90.00
_cell.angle_gamma   90.00
#
_symmetry.space_group_name_H-M   'P 1'
#
loop_
_entity.id
_entity.type
_entity.pdbx_description
1 polymer ?
#
loop_
_entity_poly.entity_id
_entity_poly.type
_entity_poly.pdbx_seq_one_letter_code
_entity_poly.pdbx_strand_id
1 'polypeptide(L)'
;MSLLLELSHIKIQKGKYGTTTAASLTNPSVLHRVQEFRRSLSNRMTPLDKDYIAKKIPIGEFYVSRKIDGEFTVLVVSEEEIFTINPGGTIRVGFPFFAEALKFLKKAGIKQAMIAGELYVQKPDKSRPRVQDVVRIARKPKSEKEIQQLRFAVFDLMEVNSNPPQSEFEERWKQIQEIFDNTTQIHPVETVKTKDIVAIQNTFLKWVEEEGSEGIVVRNDAVGMFKVKPRHTIDVAVIGFTEGMDERQGMLHDMLVAVMRDEGTFHILGRVGGGFTEEERQTFLSDLKDKIVESDYHEISADHISYQMVRPDWVIEVSCLDLISQNTRGGTVDTMVLNWNSKESKYEIVRPMPLANMTSPQFVRLRGDKTVHPADINLKQITDLVDIFNADKNSLEFSLPKSKLLNREVCTKVLKGALMVRKLVMWKTNKEQESENYPAYVIHYTDFSPNRKNPMDRDIRVSNSKEQIETLWNTMKDKYFVKGWKQVS
;
A
#
# COMPACT_ATOMS: atom_id res chain seq x y z
N MET A 1 -9.49 -31.64 13.77
CA MET A 1 -9.89 -30.53 12.87
C MET A 1 -8.98 -30.60 11.65
N SER A 2 -9.39 -30.09 10.49
CA SER A 2 -8.46 -29.97 9.35
C SER A 2 -7.39 -28.91 9.66
N LEU A 3 -6.14 -29.20 9.32
CA LEU A 3 -5.04 -28.21 9.32
C LEU A 3 -5.46 -26.96 8.55
N LEU A 4 -5.10 -25.78 9.04
CA LEU A 4 -5.30 -24.48 8.41
C LEU A 4 -4.28 -24.23 7.30
N LEU A 5 -3.12 -24.90 7.33
CA LEU A 5 -2.07 -24.79 6.32
C LEU A 5 -1.74 -26.11 5.63
N GLU A 6 -1.61 -26.03 4.30
CA GLU A 6 -0.97 -27.07 3.51
C GLU A 6 0.56 -26.96 3.60
N LEU A 7 1.16 -27.85 4.40
CA LEU A 7 2.60 -27.84 4.71
C LEU A 7 3.49 -28.09 3.48
N SER A 8 2.97 -28.76 2.44
CA SER A 8 3.70 -29.10 1.20
C SER A 8 4.21 -27.87 0.43
N HIS A 9 3.59 -26.71 0.63
CA HIS A 9 3.92 -25.48 -0.09
C HIS A 9 4.87 -24.55 0.69
N ILE A 10 5.30 -24.94 1.89
CA ILE A 10 6.20 -24.12 2.71
C ILE A 10 7.62 -24.19 2.16
N LYS A 11 8.13 -23.03 1.74
CA LYS A 11 9.55 -22.88 1.38
C LYS A 11 10.35 -22.55 2.63
N ILE A 12 11.14 -23.51 3.11
CA ILE A 12 12.10 -23.28 4.20
C ILE A 12 13.20 -22.34 3.72
N GLN A 13 13.41 -21.26 4.48
CA GLN A 13 14.43 -20.26 4.17
C GLN A 13 15.70 -20.52 4.99
N LYS A 14 15.57 -20.70 6.31
CA LYS A 14 16.67 -20.99 7.25
C LYS A 14 16.16 -21.74 8.49
N GLY A 15 16.85 -22.79 8.91
CA GLY A 15 16.47 -23.56 10.09
C GLY A 15 15.01 -24.03 10.03
N LYS A 16 14.22 -23.66 11.04
CA LYS A 16 12.77 -23.93 11.09
C LYS A 16 11.92 -22.85 10.41
N TYR A 17 12.51 -21.72 10.04
CA TYR A 17 11.81 -20.59 9.46
C TYR A 17 11.51 -20.82 7.99
N GLY A 18 10.23 -20.67 7.64
CA GLY A 18 9.73 -20.87 6.28
C GLY A 18 8.66 -19.85 5.92
N THR A 19 8.45 -19.70 4.61
CA THR A 19 7.47 -18.78 4.05
C THR A 19 6.60 -19.49 3.03
N THR A 20 5.32 -19.16 3.00
CA THR A 20 4.38 -19.52 1.92
C THR A 20 3.42 -18.37 1.65
N THR A 21 2.45 -18.58 0.78
CA THR A 21 1.41 -17.61 0.45
C THR A 21 0.04 -18.08 0.97
N ALA A 22 -0.92 -17.16 0.99
CA ALA A 22 -2.30 -17.45 1.37
C ALA A 22 -2.98 -18.51 0.48
N ALA A 23 -2.42 -18.84 -0.68
CA ALA A 23 -2.89 -19.96 -1.49
C ALA A 23 -2.75 -21.32 -0.78
N SER A 24 -1.89 -21.41 0.24
CA SER A 24 -1.71 -22.61 1.07
C SER A 24 -2.69 -22.70 2.24
N LEU A 25 -3.61 -21.74 2.40
CA LEU A 25 -4.64 -21.81 3.43
C LEU A 25 -5.76 -22.75 3.00
N THR A 26 -6.10 -23.71 3.85
CA THR A 26 -7.29 -24.55 3.64
C THR A 26 -8.58 -23.78 3.90
N ASN A 27 -8.51 -22.69 4.67
CA ASN A 27 -9.60 -21.75 4.92
C ASN A 27 -9.23 -20.33 4.45
N PRO A 28 -9.67 -19.92 3.25
CA PRO A 28 -9.39 -18.59 2.70
C PRO A 28 -9.92 -17.42 3.55
N SER A 29 -10.90 -17.66 4.45
CA SER A 29 -11.48 -16.60 5.28
C SER A 29 -10.45 -15.97 6.24
N VAL A 30 -9.37 -16.67 6.58
CA VAL A 30 -8.31 -16.14 7.45
C VAL A 30 -7.69 -14.88 6.86
N LEU A 31 -7.33 -14.90 5.56
CA LEU A 31 -6.77 -13.72 4.89
C LEU A 31 -7.78 -12.57 4.85
N HIS A 32 -9.04 -12.87 4.52
CA HIS A 32 -10.09 -11.86 4.45
C HIS A 32 -10.26 -11.14 5.79
N ARG A 33 -10.30 -11.90 6.90
CA ARG A 33 -10.40 -11.33 8.25
C ARG A 33 -9.21 -10.45 8.62
N VAL A 34 -8.00 -10.83 8.22
CA VAL A 34 -6.78 -10.03 8.43
C VAL A 34 -6.86 -8.71 7.66
N GLN A 35 -7.26 -8.75 6.39
CA GLN A 35 -7.44 -7.56 5.56
C GLN A 35 -8.55 -6.64 6.09
N GLU A 36 -9.69 -7.20 6.49
CA GLU A 36 -10.80 -6.46 7.08
C GLU A 36 -10.41 -5.78 8.39
N PHE A 37 -9.67 -6.47 9.25
CA PHE A 37 -9.20 -5.88 10.50
C PHE A 37 -8.22 -4.73 10.25
N ARG A 38 -7.25 -4.90 9.34
CA ARG A 38 -6.31 -3.84 8.95
C ARG A 38 -7.05 -2.63 8.35
N ARG A 39 -8.04 -2.87 7.50
CA ARG A 39 -8.89 -1.83 6.89
C ARG A 39 -9.70 -1.09 7.95
N SER A 40 -10.35 -1.81 8.86
CA SER A 40 -11.14 -1.24 9.96
C SER A 40 -10.29 -0.41 10.92
N LEU A 41 -9.08 -0.86 11.27
CA LEU A 41 -8.13 -0.05 12.06
C LEU A 41 -7.74 1.23 11.33
N SER A 42 -7.34 1.12 10.05
CA SER A 42 -6.88 2.26 9.27
C SER A 42 -7.97 3.32 9.10
N ASN A 43 -9.23 2.90 8.90
CA ASN A 43 -10.38 3.80 8.73
C ASN A 43 -10.81 4.50 10.01
N ARG A 44 -10.53 3.93 11.19
CA ARG A 44 -10.89 4.51 12.50
C ARG A 44 -9.84 5.49 13.04
N MET A 45 -8.62 5.45 12.51
CA MET A 45 -7.52 6.28 12.99
C MET A 45 -7.49 7.65 12.30
N THR A 46 -7.63 8.70 13.10
CA THR A 46 -7.44 10.08 12.62
C THR A 46 -5.95 10.45 12.66
N PRO A 47 -5.33 10.84 11.54
CA PRO A 47 -3.96 11.35 11.51
C PRO A 47 -3.84 12.73 12.16
N LEU A 48 -2.89 12.91 13.07
CA LEU A 48 -2.55 14.20 13.70
C LEU A 48 -1.03 14.40 13.77
N ASP A 49 -0.59 15.65 13.76
CA ASP A 49 0.73 16.02 14.27
C ASP A 49 0.64 16.52 15.72
N LYS A 50 1.80 16.82 16.32
CA LYS A 50 1.90 17.23 17.72
C LYS A 50 1.13 18.50 18.06
N ASP A 51 1.01 19.44 17.11
CA ASP A 51 0.37 20.74 17.34
C ASP A 51 -1.16 20.62 17.41
N TYR A 52 -1.70 19.52 16.90
CA TYR A 52 -3.12 19.22 16.96
C TYR A 52 -3.53 18.33 18.14
N ILE A 53 -2.60 17.82 18.95
CA ILE A 53 -2.94 16.99 20.14
C ILE A 53 -3.95 17.73 21.02
N ALA A 54 -3.60 18.94 21.49
CA ALA A 54 -4.47 19.72 22.37
C ALA A 54 -5.72 20.31 21.67
N LYS A 55 -5.69 20.42 20.34
CA LYS A 55 -6.77 21.04 19.54
C LYS A 55 -7.83 20.04 19.09
N LYS A 56 -7.47 18.77 18.94
CA LYS A 56 -8.30 17.75 18.26
C LYS A 56 -8.57 16.52 19.10
N ILE A 57 -7.76 16.20 20.10
CA ILE A 57 -8.03 15.09 21.01
C ILE A 57 -9.00 15.59 22.09
N PRO A 58 -10.24 15.06 22.17
CA PRO A 58 -11.21 15.49 23.16
C PRO A 58 -10.84 15.02 24.56
N ILE A 59 -11.50 15.56 25.58
CA ILE A 59 -11.32 15.12 26.97
C ILE A 59 -11.83 13.69 27.10
N GLY A 60 -11.00 12.81 27.65
CA GLY A 60 -11.31 11.39 27.82
C GLY A 60 -10.17 10.63 28.47
N GLU A 61 -10.43 9.38 28.85
CA GLU A 61 -9.39 8.47 29.32
C GLU A 61 -8.83 7.69 28.13
N PHE A 62 -7.54 7.86 27.85
CA PHE A 62 -6.88 7.28 26.68
C PHE A 62 -5.85 6.24 27.06
N TYR A 63 -5.72 5.25 26.18
CA TYR A 63 -4.55 4.39 26.08
C TYR A 63 -3.62 4.97 25.03
N VAL A 64 -2.43 5.39 25.44
CA VAL A 64 -1.39 5.93 24.57
C VAL A 64 -0.34 4.85 24.36
N SER A 65 -0.35 4.24 23.19
CA SER A 65 0.56 3.16 22.82
C SER A 65 1.68 3.69 21.93
N ARG A 66 2.90 3.21 22.14
CA ARG A 66 4.05 3.51 21.29
C ARG A 66 3.83 2.95 19.89
N LYS A 67 4.00 3.76 18.83
CA LYS A 67 3.86 3.28 17.46
C LYS A 67 5.17 2.63 17.00
N ILE A 68 5.16 1.31 16.90
CA ILE A 68 6.29 0.52 16.40
C ILE A 68 6.31 0.59 14.87
N ASP A 69 7.49 0.87 14.32
CA ASP A 69 7.76 0.93 12.88
C ASP A 69 8.16 -0.47 12.39
N GLY A 70 7.15 -1.27 12.08
CA GLY A 70 7.31 -2.66 11.64
C GLY A 70 6.29 -3.03 10.57
N GLU A 71 6.01 -4.33 10.48
CA GLU A 71 5.00 -4.88 9.58
C GLU A 71 3.80 -5.37 10.39
N PHE A 72 2.64 -4.76 10.18
CA PHE A 72 1.38 -5.28 10.69
C PHE A 72 1.21 -6.75 10.31
N THR A 73 1.07 -7.60 11.33
CA THR A 73 1.07 -9.04 11.19
C THR A 73 0.10 -9.64 12.19
N VAL A 74 -0.64 -10.66 11.76
CA VAL A 74 -1.54 -11.42 12.64
C VAL A 74 -0.91 -12.76 12.96
N LEU A 75 -0.76 -13.05 14.25
CA LEU A 75 -0.40 -14.38 14.75
C LEU A 75 -1.67 -15.23 14.82
N VAL A 76 -1.65 -16.38 14.15
CA VAL A 76 -2.76 -17.35 14.14
C VAL A 76 -2.29 -18.60 14.87
N VAL A 77 -3.07 -19.02 15.85
CA VAL A 77 -2.81 -20.20 16.69
C VAL A 77 -4.02 -21.11 16.65
N SER A 78 -3.77 -22.41 16.49
CA SER A 78 -4.72 -23.50 16.72
C SER A 78 -4.08 -24.56 17.63
N GLU A 79 -4.80 -25.63 17.97
CA GLU A 79 -4.25 -26.73 18.79
C GLU A 79 -3.03 -27.40 18.12
N GLU A 80 -2.95 -27.38 16.79
CA GLU A 80 -1.94 -28.10 15.99
C GLU A 80 -0.97 -27.17 15.25
N GLU A 81 -1.31 -25.88 15.09
CA GLU A 81 -0.56 -24.98 14.21
C GLU A 81 -0.33 -23.60 14.83
N ILE A 82 0.80 -23.01 14.44
CA ILE A 82 1.13 -21.63 14.70
C ILE A 82 1.83 -21.03 13.49
N PHE A 83 1.33 -19.90 13.02
CA PHE A 83 1.90 -19.16 11.91
C PHE A 83 1.50 -17.70 12.01
N THR A 84 2.19 -16.84 11.26
CA THR A 84 1.75 -15.47 11.06
C THR A 84 1.30 -15.24 9.64
N ILE A 85 0.38 -14.29 9.44
CA ILE A 85 -0.03 -13.82 8.13
C ILE A 85 -0.09 -12.29 8.09
N ASN A 86 0.43 -11.68 7.03
CA ASN A 86 0.28 -10.24 6.76
C ASN A 86 -0.92 -9.99 5.80
N PRO A 87 -1.38 -8.73 5.62
CA PRO A 87 -2.51 -8.42 4.73
C PRO A 87 -2.29 -8.78 3.25
N GLY A 88 -1.02 -8.87 2.83
CA GLY A 88 -0.61 -9.38 1.51
C GLY A 88 -0.65 -10.88 1.36
N GLY A 89 -1.06 -11.61 2.40
CA GLY A 89 -1.15 -13.07 2.37
C GLY A 89 0.20 -13.78 2.43
N THR A 90 1.28 -13.09 2.82
CA THR A 90 2.53 -13.76 3.14
C THR A 90 2.36 -14.48 4.47
N ILE A 91 2.52 -15.80 4.45
CA ILE A 91 2.47 -16.64 5.63
C ILE A 91 3.89 -17.01 6.04
N ARG A 92 4.17 -16.96 7.34
CA ARG A 92 5.48 -17.28 7.90
C ARG A 92 5.33 -18.25 9.06
N VAL A 93 6.22 -19.23 9.10
CA VAL A 93 6.27 -20.29 10.10
C VAL A 93 7.63 -20.33 10.77
N GLY A 94 7.71 -20.95 11.96
CA GLY A 94 8.98 -21.19 12.64
C GLY A 94 9.68 -19.95 13.17
N PHE A 95 8.92 -18.90 13.52
CA PHE A 95 9.49 -17.74 14.20
C PHE A 95 9.99 -18.10 15.60
N PRO A 96 11.06 -17.44 16.09
CA PRO A 96 11.60 -17.66 17.43
C PRO A 96 10.59 -17.41 18.56
N PHE A 97 9.74 -16.40 18.41
CA PHE A 97 8.74 -16.04 19.42
C PHE A 97 7.57 -17.03 19.53
N PHE A 98 7.43 -18.00 18.60
CA PHE A 98 6.32 -18.97 18.62
C PHE A 98 6.33 -19.86 19.85
N ALA A 99 7.51 -20.31 20.29
CA ALA A 99 7.61 -21.17 21.46
C ALA A 99 7.15 -20.43 22.74
N GLU A 100 7.51 -19.14 22.85
CA GLU A 100 7.09 -18.29 23.96
C GLU A 100 5.58 -18.00 23.88
N ALA A 101 5.05 -17.66 22.70
CA ALA A 101 3.62 -17.44 22.49
C ALA A 101 2.77 -18.68 22.89
N LEU A 102 3.14 -19.87 22.40
CA LEU A 102 2.42 -21.12 22.71
C LEU A 102 2.45 -21.43 24.22
N LYS A 103 3.59 -21.21 24.89
CA LYS A 103 3.73 -21.44 26.33
C LYS A 103 2.73 -20.62 27.13
N PHE A 104 2.64 -19.32 26.85
CA PHE A 104 1.79 -18.40 27.61
C PHE A 104 0.32 -18.50 27.24
N LEU A 105 -0.02 -18.71 25.97
CA LEU A 105 -1.40 -18.99 25.55
C LEU A 105 -1.93 -20.27 26.19
N LYS A 106 -1.13 -21.35 26.23
CA LYS A 106 -1.51 -22.60 26.90
C LYS A 106 -1.71 -22.40 28.40
N LYS A 107 -0.86 -21.62 29.06
CA LYS A 107 -1.01 -21.28 30.49
C LYS A 107 -2.32 -20.52 30.74
N ALA A 108 -2.74 -19.67 29.81
CA ALA A 108 -4.00 -18.93 29.86
C ALA A 108 -5.23 -19.77 29.41
N GLY A 109 -5.07 -21.06 29.10
CA GLY A 109 -6.16 -21.90 28.60
C GLY A 109 -6.65 -21.55 27.19
N ILE A 110 -5.85 -20.82 26.42
CA ILE A 110 -6.17 -20.42 25.06
C ILE A 110 -5.61 -21.45 24.09
N LYS A 111 -6.51 -22.04 23.30
CA LYS A 111 -6.21 -23.08 22.32
C LYS A 111 -6.27 -22.59 20.88
N GLN A 112 -7.08 -21.57 20.63
CA GLN A 112 -7.20 -20.94 19.32
C GLN A 112 -7.18 -19.43 19.49
N ALA A 113 -6.45 -18.71 18.65
CA ALA A 113 -6.42 -17.26 18.71
C ALA A 113 -6.01 -16.62 17.38
N MET A 114 -6.53 -15.42 17.13
CA MET A 114 -5.99 -14.49 16.15
C MET A 114 -5.56 -13.22 16.89
N ILE A 115 -4.27 -12.93 16.88
CA ILE A 115 -3.66 -11.87 17.69
C ILE A 115 -3.02 -10.85 16.75
N ALA A 116 -3.45 -9.59 16.85
CA ALA A 116 -2.91 -8.51 16.03
C ALA A 116 -1.68 -7.89 16.71
N GLY A 117 -0.62 -7.74 15.94
CA GLY A 117 0.62 -7.13 16.41
C GLY A 117 1.46 -6.56 15.28
N GLU A 118 2.57 -5.97 15.70
CA GLU A 118 3.60 -5.46 14.80
C GLU A 118 4.80 -6.41 14.85
N LEU A 119 5.14 -7.00 13.70
CA LEU A 119 6.41 -7.71 13.53
C LEU A 119 7.51 -6.67 13.33
N TYR A 120 8.54 -6.68 14.16
CA TYR A 120 9.62 -5.70 14.07
C TYR A 120 10.99 -6.33 14.32
N VAL A 121 12.05 -5.62 13.93
CA VAL A 121 13.44 -6.04 14.17
C VAL A 121 13.97 -5.35 15.41
N GLN A 122 14.32 -6.12 16.43
CA GLN A 122 15.05 -5.61 17.58
C GLN A 122 16.52 -5.42 17.21
N LYS A 123 16.95 -4.17 17.11
CA LYS A 123 18.34 -3.83 16.78
C LYS A 123 19.24 -3.92 18.02
N PRO A 124 20.48 -4.44 17.90
CA PRO A 124 21.42 -4.53 19.02
C PRO A 124 21.75 -3.18 19.68
N ASP A 125 21.79 -2.11 18.88
CA ASP A 125 22.05 -0.74 19.32
C ASP A 125 20.81 -0.04 19.91
N LYS A 126 19.66 -0.73 19.97
CA LYS A 126 18.35 -0.20 20.38
C LYS A 126 17.87 0.99 19.56
N SER A 127 18.46 1.22 18.38
CA SER A 127 17.94 2.24 17.46
C SER A 127 16.54 1.86 17.00
N ARG A 128 15.80 2.88 16.54
CA ARG A 128 14.42 2.71 16.06
C ARG A 128 14.34 1.57 15.03
N PRO A 129 13.41 0.60 15.22
CA PRO A 129 13.12 -0.38 14.18
C PRO A 129 12.61 0.33 12.92
N ARG A 130 12.77 -0.29 11.76
CA ARG A 130 12.17 0.18 10.51
C ARG A 130 11.46 -0.99 9.86
N VAL A 131 10.30 -0.75 9.24
CA VAL A 131 9.62 -1.77 8.43
C VAL A 131 10.53 -2.35 7.34
N GLN A 132 11.44 -1.56 6.78
CA GLN A 132 12.46 -2.00 5.82
C GLN A 132 13.35 -3.14 6.36
N ASP A 133 13.70 -3.10 7.65
CA ASP A 133 14.49 -4.17 8.28
C ASP A 133 13.68 -5.48 8.34
N VAL A 134 12.37 -5.39 8.60
CA VAL A 134 11.46 -6.54 8.62
C VAL A 134 11.33 -7.12 7.22
N VAL A 135 11.07 -6.28 6.20
CA VAL A 135 10.96 -6.71 4.80
C VAL A 135 12.25 -7.44 4.37
N ARG A 136 13.41 -6.87 4.69
CA ARG A 136 14.72 -7.46 4.38
C ARG A 136 14.90 -8.83 5.06
N ILE A 137 14.72 -8.91 6.38
CA ILE A 137 15.00 -10.13 7.16
C ILE A 137 13.93 -11.20 6.90
N ALA A 138 12.66 -10.84 6.90
CA ALA A 138 11.57 -11.80 6.77
C ALA A 138 11.46 -12.38 5.34
N ARG A 139 11.82 -11.61 4.30
CA ARG A 139 11.77 -12.09 2.90
C ARG A 139 12.96 -12.99 2.54
N LYS A 140 14.19 -12.62 2.95
CA LYS A 140 15.41 -13.35 2.57
C LYS A 140 16.48 -13.27 3.68
N PRO A 141 16.29 -13.99 4.79
CA PRO A 141 17.23 -13.97 5.90
C PRO A 141 18.58 -14.56 5.48
N LYS A 142 19.68 -13.89 5.82
CA LYS A 142 21.05 -14.35 5.56
C LYS A 142 21.47 -15.44 6.55
N SER A 143 20.94 -15.41 7.77
CA SER A 143 21.26 -16.38 8.84
C SER A 143 20.11 -16.57 9.83
N GLU A 144 20.15 -17.64 10.64
CA GLU A 144 19.22 -17.82 11.76
C GLU A 144 19.35 -16.72 12.82
N LYS A 145 20.55 -16.14 12.97
CA LYS A 145 20.77 -15.02 13.90
C LYS A 145 19.96 -13.77 13.54
N GLU A 146 19.77 -13.49 12.24
CA GLU A 146 18.91 -12.38 11.82
C GLU A 146 17.45 -12.64 12.16
N ILE A 147 17.00 -13.89 12.02
CA ILE A 147 15.62 -14.28 12.36
C ILE A 147 15.40 -14.15 13.88
N GLN A 148 16.41 -14.47 14.69
CA GLN A 148 16.41 -14.28 16.14
C GLN A 148 16.33 -12.82 16.59
N GLN A 149 16.44 -11.84 15.69
CA GLN A 149 16.19 -10.43 15.99
C GLN A 149 14.72 -10.04 15.83
N LEU A 150 13.92 -10.87 15.16
CA LEU A 150 12.50 -10.57 14.97
C LEU A 150 11.72 -10.76 16.28
N ARG A 151 10.86 -9.79 16.55
CA ARG A 151 10.00 -9.71 17.73
C ARG A 151 8.57 -9.40 17.30
N PHE A 152 7.61 -9.72 18.16
CA PHE A 152 6.19 -9.48 17.90
C PHE A 152 5.57 -8.65 19.01
N ALA A 153 5.21 -7.40 18.69
CA ALA A 153 4.56 -6.50 19.64
C ALA A 153 3.03 -6.57 19.48
N VAL A 154 2.36 -7.17 20.45
CA VAL A 154 0.90 -7.35 20.48
C VAL A 154 0.22 -6.02 20.82
N PHE A 155 -0.79 -5.64 20.05
CA PHE A 155 -1.58 -4.43 20.35
C PHE A 155 -3.11 -4.66 20.34
N ASP A 156 -3.62 -5.78 19.82
CA ASP A 156 -5.05 -6.10 19.90
C ASP A 156 -5.31 -7.61 19.77
N LEU A 157 -6.52 -8.03 20.13
CA LEU A 157 -7.02 -9.39 19.96
C LEU A 157 -8.14 -9.40 18.92
N MET A 158 -8.07 -10.29 17.94
CA MET A 158 -9.08 -10.45 16.89
C MET A 158 -10.03 -11.61 17.15
N GLU A 159 -9.59 -12.65 17.87
CA GLU A 159 -10.38 -13.82 18.25
C GLU A 159 -9.65 -14.58 19.37
N VAL A 160 -10.40 -15.13 20.33
CA VAL A 160 -9.87 -16.04 21.36
C VAL A 160 -10.84 -17.21 21.54
N ASN A 161 -10.34 -18.45 21.41
CA ASN A 161 -11.09 -19.69 21.53
C ASN A 161 -12.39 -19.71 20.68
N SER A 162 -12.30 -19.30 19.42
CA SER A 162 -13.43 -19.20 18.48
C SER A 162 -14.52 -18.18 18.85
N ASN A 163 -14.30 -17.38 19.88
CA ASN A 163 -15.21 -16.30 20.27
C ASN A 163 -14.70 -14.95 19.74
N PRO A 164 -15.61 -14.04 19.36
CA PRO A 164 -15.22 -12.66 19.13
C PRO A 164 -14.51 -12.11 20.37
N PRO A 165 -13.50 -11.25 20.19
CA PRO A 165 -12.77 -10.71 21.31
C PRO A 165 -13.72 -9.81 22.12
N GLN A 166 -13.38 -9.54 23.38
CA GLN A 166 -14.17 -8.62 24.23
C GLN A 166 -14.42 -7.31 23.49
N SER A 167 -15.61 -6.72 23.64
CA SER A 167 -16.00 -5.52 22.88
C SER A 167 -15.20 -4.29 23.26
N GLU A 168 -14.83 -4.16 24.53
CA GLU A 168 -14.06 -3.02 25.04
C GLU A 168 -12.55 -3.27 24.95
N PHE A 169 -11.81 -2.25 24.48
CA PHE A 169 -10.36 -2.29 24.38
C PHE A 169 -9.69 -2.48 25.74
N GLU A 170 -10.23 -1.90 26.80
CA GLU A 170 -9.68 -2.06 28.14
C GLU A 170 -9.63 -3.54 28.56
N GLU A 171 -10.69 -4.30 28.31
CA GLU A 171 -10.75 -5.72 28.64
C GLU A 171 -9.79 -6.53 27.77
N ARG A 172 -9.75 -6.25 26.46
CA ARG A 172 -8.78 -6.88 25.55
C ARG A 172 -7.34 -6.55 25.96
N TRP A 173 -7.07 -5.33 26.37
CA TRP A 173 -5.75 -4.86 26.80
C TRP A 173 -5.30 -5.55 28.08
N LYS A 174 -6.18 -5.63 29.09
CA LYS A 174 -5.92 -6.41 30.32
C LYS A 174 -5.58 -7.86 29.99
N GLN A 175 -6.36 -8.50 29.11
CA GLN A 175 -6.09 -9.87 28.68
C GLN A 175 -4.72 -10.00 27.98
N ILE A 176 -4.34 -9.05 27.11
CA ILE A 176 -3.02 -9.02 26.48
C ILE A 176 -1.91 -8.95 27.54
N GLN A 177 -2.06 -8.07 28.53
CA GLN A 177 -1.09 -7.90 29.61
C GLN A 177 -0.94 -9.17 30.46
N GLU A 178 -2.06 -9.77 30.87
CA GLU A 178 -2.06 -11.03 31.64
C GLU A 178 -1.34 -12.17 30.92
N ILE A 179 -1.45 -12.22 29.59
CA ILE A 179 -0.80 -13.26 28.78
C ILE A 179 0.68 -12.95 28.53
N PHE A 180 1.03 -11.69 28.21
CA PHE A 180 2.32 -11.35 27.60
C PHE A 180 3.19 -10.35 28.40
N ASP A 181 2.80 -9.82 29.55
CA ASP A 181 3.66 -8.85 30.29
C ASP A 181 5.01 -9.46 30.74
N ASN A 182 5.07 -10.79 30.89
CA ASN A 182 6.26 -11.52 31.34
C ASN A 182 6.98 -12.25 30.20
N THR A 183 6.84 -11.77 28.97
CA THR A 183 7.48 -12.34 27.77
C THR A 183 8.48 -11.36 27.15
N THR A 184 9.38 -11.88 26.32
CA THR A 184 10.52 -11.12 25.77
C THR A 184 10.51 -11.02 24.26
N GLN A 185 10.17 -12.09 23.56
CA GLN A 185 10.19 -12.18 22.09
C GLN A 185 8.85 -11.82 21.46
N ILE A 186 7.76 -12.18 22.13
CA ILE A 186 6.42 -11.62 21.96
C ILE A 186 6.15 -10.75 23.19
N HIS A 187 5.52 -9.59 23.06
CA HIS A 187 5.20 -8.74 24.23
C HIS A 187 4.09 -7.73 23.89
N PRO A 188 3.37 -7.15 24.86
CA PRO A 188 2.47 -6.04 24.62
C PRO A 188 3.24 -4.82 24.12
N VAL A 189 2.62 -4.02 23.28
CA VAL A 189 3.15 -2.70 22.92
C VAL A 189 3.19 -1.80 24.17
N GLU A 190 4.29 -1.06 24.36
CA GLU A 190 4.42 -0.11 25.46
C GLU A 190 3.24 0.87 25.44
N THR A 191 2.46 0.90 26.52
CA THR A 191 1.20 1.66 26.59
C THR A 191 1.04 2.30 27.96
N VAL A 192 0.65 3.59 27.98
CA VAL A 192 0.32 4.33 29.20
C VAL A 192 -1.15 4.76 29.17
N LYS A 193 -1.82 4.66 30.32
CA LYS A 193 -3.21 5.09 30.48
C LYS A 193 -3.23 6.49 31.11
N THR A 194 -3.93 7.45 30.50
CA THR A 194 -3.98 8.83 31.00
C THR A 194 -5.30 9.54 30.65
N LYS A 195 -5.72 10.49 31.48
CA LYS A 195 -6.82 11.44 31.21
C LYS A 195 -6.34 12.84 30.83
N ASP A 196 -5.03 13.07 30.93
CA ASP A 196 -4.42 14.40 30.79
C ASP A 196 -3.79 14.56 29.40
N ILE A 197 -4.22 15.59 28.68
CA ILE A 197 -3.66 15.96 27.37
C ILE A 197 -2.17 16.29 27.49
N VAL A 198 -1.73 16.91 28.58
CA VAL A 198 -0.31 17.24 28.80
C VAL A 198 0.52 15.97 28.94
N ALA A 199 0.00 14.95 29.62
CA ALA A 199 0.65 13.65 29.68
C ALA A 199 0.75 12.97 28.29
N ILE A 200 -0.25 13.13 27.41
CA ILE A 200 -0.17 12.64 26.01
C ILE A 200 0.94 13.37 25.25
N GLN A 201 1.04 14.70 25.39
CA GLN A 201 2.10 15.50 24.77
C GLN A 201 3.48 15.08 25.29
N ASN A 202 3.66 14.93 26.60
CA ASN A 202 4.92 14.48 27.19
C ASN A 202 5.31 13.06 26.73
N THR A 203 4.31 12.18 26.58
CA THR A 203 4.53 10.83 26.02
C THR A 203 5.00 10.90 24.57
N PHE A 204 4.44 11.81 23.76
CA PHE A 204 4.90 12.06 22.39
C PHE A 204 6.35 12.57 22.39
N LEU A 205 6.66 13.60 23.17
CA LEU A 205 8.01 14.18 23.26
C LEU A 205 9.05 13.10 23.61
N LYS A 206 8.80 12.34 24.68
CA LYS A 206 9.69 11.27 25.12
C LYS A 206 9.85 10.18 24.06
N TRP A 207 8.76 9.54 23.64
CA TRP A 207 8.88 8.37 22.78
C TRP A 207 9.28 8.72 21.35
N VAL A 208 8.88 9.88 20.83
CA VAL A 208 9.03 10.24 19.42
C VAL A 208 10.21 11.18 19.20
N GLU A 209 10.30 12.27 19.96
CA GLU A 209 11.35 13.28 19.75
C GLU A 209 12.67 12.89 20.43
N GLU A 210 12.62 12.32 21.64
CA GLU A 210 13.82 11.90 22.37
C GLU A 210 14.28 10.49 21.98
N GLU A 211 13.35 9.52 21.93
CA GLU A 211 13.67 8.11 21.65
C GLU A 211 13.50 7.72 20.16
N GLY A 212 13.02 8.63 19.30
CA GLY A 212 13.00 8.44 17.85
C GLY A 212 11.94 7.49 17.30
N SER A 213 10.91 7.13 18.07
CA SER A 213 9.82 6.25 17.61
C SER A 213 9.05 6.83 16.41
N GLU A 214 8.23 6.01 15.74
CA GLU A 214 7.43 6.50 14.61
C GLU A 214 6.37 7.51 15.00
N GLY A 215 5.83 7.36 16.20
CA GLY A 215 4.71 8.14 16.68
C GLY A 215 4.08 7.47 17.90
N ILE A 216 2.85 7.89 18.20
CA ILE A 216 1.99 7.26 19.21
C ILE A 216 0.61 6.98 18.62
N VAL A 217 -0.07 5.98 19.17
CA VAL A 217 -1.49 5.72 18.94
C VAL A 217 -2.24 6.08 20.21
N VAL A 218 -3.14 7.05 20.13
CA VAL A 218 -3.98 7.50 21.23
C VAL A 218 -5.38 6.93 21.02
N ARG A 219 -5.82 6.04 21.91
CA ARG A 219 -7.05 5.27 21.73
C ARG A 219 -8.03 5.48 22.88
N ASN A 220 -9.26 5.78 22.52
CA ASN A 220 -10.44 5.66 23.38
C ASN A 220 -11.60 5.13 22.52
N ASP A 221 -12.26 4.05 22.96
CA ASP A 221 -13.29 3.40 22.14
C ASP A 221 -14.57 4.24 21.95
N ALA A 222 -14.84 5.21 22.83
CA ALA A 222 -16.01 6.10 22.74
C ALA A 222 -15.72 7.39 21.95
N VAL A 223 -14.52 7.93 22.09
CA VAL A 223 -14.15 9.28 21.59
C VAL A 223 -13.38 9.21 20.28
N GLY A 224 -12.60 8.15 20.06
CA GLY A 224 -11.88 7.94 18.81
C GLY A 224 -10.47 7.42 18.98
N MET A 225 -9.85 7.13 17.83
CA MET A 225 -8.48 6.64 17.74
C MET A 225 -7.67 7.62 16.89
N PHE A 226 -6.50 8.02 17.38
CA PHE A 226 -5.65 9.01 16.74
C PHE A 226 -4.25 8.42 16.56
N LYS A 227 -3.66 8.62 15.37
CA LYS A 227 -2.23 8.35 15.15
C LYS A 227 -1.51 9.68 15.13
N VAL A 228 -0.63 9.92 16.10
CA VAL A 228 0.13 11.17 16.21
C VAL A 228 1.56 10.92 15.76
N LYS A 229 2.00 11.63 14.74
CA LYS A 229 3.30 11.45 14.08
C LYS A 229 4.04 12.79 13.91
N PRO A 230 5.38 12.79 13.82
CA PRO A 230 6.09 13.96 13.35
C PRO A 230 5.76 14.21 11.88
N ARG A 231 5.90 15.46 11.43
CA ARG A 231 5.79 15.79 10.00
C ARG A 231 7.15 15.62 9.33
N HIS A 232 7.13 15.28 8.05
CA HIS A 232 8.29 15.21 7.16
C HIS A 232 8.21 16.35 6.15
N THR A 233 9.35 16.89 5.74
CA THR A 233 9.44 17.87 4.65
C THR A 233 10.13 17.24 3.46
N ILE A 234 9.61 17.52 2.27
CA ILE A 234 10.07 16.97 1.00
C ILE A 234 10.10 18.13 0.01
N ASP A 235 11.20 18.30 -0.69
CA ASP A 235 11.31 19.25 -1.80
C ASP A 235 10.88 18.56 -3.10
N VAL A 236 9.93 19.17 -3.80
CA VAL A 236 9.27 18.61 -4.98
C VAL A 236 9.16 19.63 -6.11
N ALA A 237 9.16 19.16 -7.35
CA ALA A 237 8.82 20.00 -8.50
C ALA A 237 7.30 20.17 -8.62
N VAL A 238 6.86 21.37 -9.02
CA VAL A 238 5.48 21.61 -9.47
C VAL A 238 5.39 21.29 -10.95
N ILE A 239 4.49 20.37 -11.32
CA ILE A 239 4.33 19.89 -12.69
C ILE A 239 2.92 20.16 -13.27
N GLY A 240 1.98 20.60 -12.44
CA GLY A 240 0.66 21.01 -12.87
C GLY A 240 -0.15 21.67 -11.76
N PHE A 241 -1.33 22.18 -12.07
CA PHE A 241 -2.24 22.78 -11.10
C PHE A 241 -3.72 22.62 -11.50
N THR A 242 -4.60 22.86 -10.53
CA THR A 242 -6.04 23.06 -10.75
C THR A 242 -6.48 24.42 -10.19
N GLU A 243 -7.49 25.01 -10.83
CA GLU A 243 -8.15 26.23 -10.36
C GLU A 243 -9.39 25.88 -9.53
N GLY A 244 -9.69 26.69 -8.52
CA GLY A 244 -10.90 26.54 -7.72
C GLY A 244 -12.17 26.75 -8.55
N MET A 245 -13.24 26.11 -8.13
CA MET A 245 -14.58 26.29 -8.71
C MET A 245 -15.43 27.20 -7.82
N ASP A 246 -16.54 27.68 -8.38
CA ASP A 246 -17.55 28.49 -7.71
C ASP A 246 -16.93 29.69 -6.96
N GLU A 247 -17.15 29.80 -5.65
CA GLU A 247 -16.65 30.89 -4.80
C GLU A 247 -15.11 30.97 -4.73
N ARG A 248 -14.40 29.93 -5.19
CA ARG A 248 -12.93 29.88 -5.25
C ARG A 248 -12.37 30.03 -6.67
N GLN A 249 -13.20 30.42 -7.64
CA GLN A 249 -12.72 30.77 -8.97
C GLN A 249 -11.68 31.91 -8.89
N GLY A 250 -10.63 31.85 -9.72
CA GLY A 250 -9.52 32.78 -9.65
C GLY A 250 -8.52 32.51 -8.53
N MET A 251 -8.67 31.38 -7.81
CA MET A 251 -7.71 30.93 -6.80
C MET A 251 -7.15 29.55 -7.17
N LEU A 252 -5.87 29.33 -6.90
CA LEU A 252 -5.26 28.00 -6.94
C LEU A 252 -6.04 27.05 -6.02
N HIS A 253 -6.47 25.91 -6.55
CA HIS A 253 -7.09 24.86 -5.75
C HIS A 253 -6.01 23.95 -5.15
N ASP A 254 -5.25 23.27 -6.01
CA ASP A 254 -4.08 22.48 -5.64
C ASP A 254 -3.02 22.41 -6.75
N MET A 255 -1.80 22.03 -6.36
CA MET A 255 -0.68 21.76 -7.26
C MET A 255 -0.45 20.25 -7.39
N LEU A 256 -0.15 19.79 -8.61
CA LEU A 256 0.39 18.46 -8.88
C LEU A 256 1.91 18.51 -8.76
N VAL A 257 2.48 17.60 -7.98
CA VAL A 257 3.90 17.62 -7.63
C VAL A 257 4.60 16.28 -7.89
N ALA A 258 5.90 16.36 -8.17
CA ALA A 258 6.73 15.20 -8.45
C ALA A 258 8.09 15.28 -7.76
N VAL A 259 8.62 14.12 -7.38
CA VAL A 259 10.05 13.92 -7.11
C VAL A 259 10.74 13.45 -8.37
N MET A 260 12.07 13.51 -8.42
CA MET A 260 12.84 13.10 -9.59
C MET A 260 13.62 11.82 -9.31
N ARG A 261 13.62 10.89 -10.28
CA ARG A 261 14.46 9.70 -10.25
C ARG A 261 15.89 10.05 -10.69
N ASP A 262 16.85 9.16 -10.42
CA ASP A 262 18.27 9.41 -10.69
C ASP A 262 18.55 9.70 -12.18
N GLU A 263 17.76 9.10 -13.08
CA GLU A 263 17.83 9.30 -14.52
C GLU A 263 17.16 10.60 -15.03
N GLY A 264 16.58 11.41 -14.14
CA GLY A 264 15.98 12.71 -14.49
C GLY A 264 14.49 12.67 -14.85
N THR A 265 13.81 11.53 -14.71
CA THR A 265 12.36 11.43 -14.92
C THR A 265 11.57 11.89 -13.69
N PHE A 266 10.42 12.51 -13.92
CA PHE A 266 9.52 12.99 -12.88
C PHE A 266 8.60 11.86 -12.43
N HIS A 267 8.58 11.56 -11.13
CA HIS A 267 7.70 10.58 -10.53
C HIS A 267 6.65 11.30 -9.68
N ILE A 268 5.39 11.25 -10.15
CA ILE A 268 4.29 11.99 -9.53
C ILE A 268 4.08 11.52 -8.09
N LEU A 269 4.26 12.41 -7.12
CA LEU A 269 4.09 12.11 -5.70
C LEU A 269 2.64 12.36 -5.24
N GLY A 270 1.90 13.21 -5.98
CA GLY A 270 0.50 13.49 -5.74
C GLY A 270 0.21 14.99 -5.76
N ARG A 271 -0.77 15.42 -4.97
CA ARG A 271 -1.27 16.80 -4.96
C ARG A 271 -1.08 17.49 -3.62
N VAL A 272 -0.97 18.82 -3.67
CA VAL A 272 -0.85 19.68 -2.49
C VAL A 272 -1.86 20.81 -2.59
N GLY A 273 -2.90 20.76 -1.76
CA GLY A 273 -3.98 21.76 -1.74
C GLY A 273 -4.08 22.57 -0.44
N GLY A 274 -3.28 22.24 0.58
CA GLY A 274 -3.24 22.95 1.87
C GLY A 274 -1.94 23.75 2.04
N GLY A 275 -1.90 24.62 3.05
CA GLY A 275 -0.70 25.38 3.44
C GLY A 275 -0.56 26.76 2.78
N PHE A 276 -1.34 27.05 1.74
CA PHE A 276 -1.34 28.35 1.06
C PHE A 276 -2.19 29.39 1.79
N THR A 277 -1.67 30.61 1.87
CA THR A 277 -2.45 31.82 2.15
C THR A 277 -3.37 32.17 0.97
N GLU A 278 -4.36 33.03 1.17
CA GLU A 278 -5.24 33.47 0.07
C GLU A 278 -4.48 34.26 -1.01
N GLU A 279 -3.52 35.10 -0.61
CA GLU A 279 -2.67 35.86 -1.53
C GLU A 279 -1.80 34.93 -2.39
N GLU A 280 -1.17 33.91 -1.78
CA GLU A 280 -0.41 32.89 -2.52
C GLU A 280 -1.30 32.14 -3.51
N ARG A 281 -2.55 31.83 -3.15
CA ARG A 281 -3.46 31.15 -4.08
C ARG A 281 -3.76 31.96 -5.33
N GLN A 282 -3.92 33.27 -5.20
CA GLN A 282 -4.20 34.15 -6.34
C GLN A 282 -2.96 34.36 -7.19
N THR A 283 -1.84 34.71 -6.56
CA THR A 283 -0.57 35.00 -7.24
C THR A 283 -0.02 33.76 -7.94
N PHE A 284 0.04 32.62 -7.26
CA PHE A 284 0.57 31.39 -7.85
C PHE A 284 -0.31 30.88 -9.00
N LEU A 285 -1.64 31.03 -8.93
CA LEU A 285 -2.50 30.67 -10.05
C LEU A 285 -2.15 31.49 -11.30
N SER A 286 -1.96 32.81 -11.14
CA SER A 286 -1.57 33.68 -12.25
C SER A 286 -0.23 33.23 -12.85
N ASP A 287 0.79 33.05 -12.02
CA ASP A 287 2.13 32.66 -12.48
C ASP A 287 2.16 31.28 -13.16
N LEU A 288 1.33 30.35 -12.69
CA LEU A 288 1.25 29.00 -13.25
C LEU A 288 0.48 28.95 -14.57
N LYS A 289 -0.52 29.83 -14.76
CA LYS A 289 -1.21 29.96 -16.06
C LYS A 289 -0.26 30.37 -17.19
N ASP A 290 0.74 31.20 -16.89
CA ASP A 290 1.77 31.61 -17.86
C ASP A 290 2.79 30.50 -18.18
N LYS A 291 2.73 29.37 -17.47
CA LYS A 291 3.66 28.25 -17.59
C LYS A 291 3.04 26.98 -18.18
N ILE A 292 1.80 27.05 -18.67
CA ILE A 292 1.09 25.89 -19.22
C ILE A 292 1.84 25.31 -20.42
N VAL A 293 1.93 23.98 -20.47
CA VAL A 293 2.62 23.23 -21.52
C VAL A 293 1.79 22.02 -21.97
N GLU A 294 2.14 21.47 -23.13
CA GLU A 294 1.52 20.23 -23.62
C GLU A 294 2.00 19.01 -22.82
N SER A 295 1.18 17.95 -22.81
CA SER A 295 1.48 16.70 -22.12
C SER A 295 0.75 15.54 -22.79
N ASP A 296 1.44 14.42 -22.99
CA ASP A 296 0.81 13.15 -23.37
C ASP A 296 0.03 12.51 -22.20
N TYR A 297 0.28 12.98 -20.98
CA TYR A 297 -0.36 12.53 -19.76
C TYR A 297 -1.46 13.49 -19.30
N HIS A 298 -2.59 12.95 -18.90
CA HIS A 298 -3.69 13.69 -18.28
C HIS A 298 -3.92 13.16 -16.87
N GLU A 299 -3.64 14.00 -15.87
CA GLU A 299 -4.01 13.74 -14.48
C GLU A 299 -5.39 14.35 -14.20
N ILE A 300 -6.20 13.65 -13.41
CA ILE A 300 -7.54 14.11 -13.02
C ILE A 300 -7.61 14.14 -11.49
N SER A 301 -8.01 15.28 -10.93
CA SER A 301 -8.21 15.45 -9.50
C SER A 301 -9.38 14.62 -8.98
N ALA A 302 -9.47 14.50 -7.65
CA ALA A 302 -10.59 13.80 -7.00
C ALA A 302 -11.96 14.43 -7.34
N ASP A 303 -11.98 15.72 -7.67
CA ASP A 303 -13.19 16.47 -8.04
C ASP A 303 -13.47 16.40 -9.56
N HIS A 304 -12.84 15.46 -10.27
CA HIS A 304 -12.96 15.26 -11.71
C HIS A 304 -12.46 16.43 -12.57
N ILE A 305 -11.56 17.26 -12.02
CA ILE A 305 -10.95 18.39 -12.72
C ILE A 305 -9.62 17.92 -13.31
N SER A 306 -9.40 18.13 -14.61
CA SER A 306 -8.11 17.82 -15.21
C SER A 306 -7.06 18.85 -14.79
N TYR A 307 -5.88 18.37 -14.42
CA TYR A 307 -4.73 19.24 -14.15
C TYR A 307 -4.26 19.92 -15.43
N GLN A 308 -3.98 21.22 -15.33
CA GLN A 308 -3.23 21.94 -16.35
C GLN A 308 -1.74 21.73 -16.07
N MET A 309 -1.06 21.03 -16.98
CA MET A 309 0.36 20.72 -16.84
C MET A 309 1.20 21.98 -17.08
N VAL A 310 2.24 22.18 -16.29
CA VAL A 310 3.12 23.36 -16.37
C VAL A 310 4.58 22.97 -16.55
N ARG A 311 5.34 23.87 -17.15
CA ARG A 311 6.79 23.76 -17.25
C ARG A 311 7.41 23.55 -15.85
N PRO A 312 8.28 22.53 -15.65
CA PRO A 312 8.80 22.19 -14.34
C PRO A 312 9.97 23.10 -13.96
N ASP A 313 9.67 24.34 -13.59
CA ASP A 313 10.68 25.32 -13.15
C ASP A 313 10.59 25.64 -11.64
N TRP A 314 9.50 25.26 -10.98
CA TRP A 314 9.27 25.55 -9.56
C TRP A 314 9.64 24.37 -8.68
N VAL A 315 10.41 24.64 -7.63
CA VAL A 315 10.61 23.74 -6.49
C VAL A 315 9.89 24.32 -5.29
N ILE A 316 9.09 23.50 -4.61
CA ILE A 316 8.42 23.85 -3.36
C ILE A 316 8.82 22.88 -2.25
N GLU A 317 8.83 23.38 -1.03
CA GLU A 317 8.92 22.55 0.17
C GLU A 317 7.51 22.17 0.60
N VAL A 318 7.27 20.87 0.73
CA VAL A 318 5.98 20.30 1.13
C VAL A 318 6.17 19.55 2.43
N SER A 319 5.30 19.82 3.40
CA SER A 319 5.23 19.06 4.65
C SER A 319 4.11 18.04 4.60
N CYS A 320 4.40 16.77 4.86
CA CYS A 320 3.39 15.70 4.98
C CYS A 320 3.53 14.96 6.31
N LEU A 321 2.43 14.35 6.77
CA LEU A 321 2.43 13.61 8.03
C LEU A 321 2.90 12.15 7.88
N ASP A 322 2.64 11.56 6.73
CA ASP A 322 2.89 10.13 6.48
C ASP A 322 3.08 9.90 4.98
N LEU A 323 3.83 8.86 4.64
CA LEU A 323 3.99 8.35 3.29
C LEU A 323 3.47 6.92 3.25
N ILE A 324 2.49 6.65 2.37
CA ILE A 324 1.85 5.34 2.27
C ILE A 324 2.30 4.69 0.95
N SER A 325 3.25 3.75 1.03
CA SER A 325 3.77 3.01 -0.14
C SER A 325 3.05 1.69 -0.44
N GLN A 326 2.12 1.28 0.44
CA GLN A 326 1.34 0.06 0.28
C GLN A 326 -0.17 0.30 0.47
N ASN A 327 -0.97 -0.41 -0.33
CA ASN A 327 -2.41 -0.45 -0.17
C ASN A 327 -2.82 -1.36 1.03
N THR A 328 -4.11 -1.37 1.38
CA THR A 328 -4.60 -2.16 2.53
C THR A 328 -4.52 -3.69 2.34
N ARG A 329 -4.26 -4.14 1.11
CA ARG A 329 -4.01 -5.55 0.75
C ARG A 329 -2.52 -5.86 0.65
N GLY A 330 -1.62 -4.92 0.98
CA GLY A 330 -0.16 -5.12 0.95
C GLY A 330 0.50 -4.95 -0.42
N GLY A 331 -0.26 -4.63 -1.48
CA GLY A 331 0.28 -4.30 -2.80
C GLY A 331 0.90 -2.89 -2.84
N THR A 332 1.71 -2.60 -3.86
CA THR A 332 2.35 -1.28 -4.03
C THR A 332 1.34 -0.19 -4.37
N VAL A 333 1.71 1.06 -4.06
CA VAL A 333 1.06 2.25 -4.61
C VAL A 333 1.83 2.66 -5.86
N ASP A 334 1.24 2.47 -7.05
CA ASP A 334 1.88 2.80 -8.32
C ASP A 334 1.43 4.18 -8.81
N THR A 335 2.38 5.06 -9.14
CA THR A 335 2.14 6.41 -9.67
C THR A 335 2.87 6.62 -10.99
N MET A 336 2.42 7.59 -11.80
CA MET A 336 2.98 7.80 -13.14
C MET A 336 4.39 8.38 -13.08
N VAL A 337 5.28 7.86 -13.93
CA VAL A 337 6.57 8.45 -14.26
C VAL A 337 6.47 9.14 -15.62
N LEU A 338 6.95 10.37 -15.70
CA LEU A 338 6.95 11.23 -16.87
C LEU A 338 8.37 11.66 -17.26
N ASN A 339 8.61 11.81 -18.55
CA ASN A 339 9.81 12.43 -19.09
C ASN A 339 9.49 13.88 -19.50
N TRP A 340 10.43 14.80 -19.29
CA TRP A 340 10.32 16.18 -19.76
C TRP A 340 11.14 16.37 -21.03
N ASN A 341 10.47 16.59 -22.15
CA ASN A 341 11.10 16.94 -23.41
C ASN A 341 11.28 18.46 -23.48
N SER A 342 12.47 18.93 -23.10
CA SER A 342 12.78 20.37 -23.07
C SER A 342 12.81 21.05 -24.44
N LYS A 343 12.99 20.28 -25.53
CA LYS A 343 13.00 20.83 -26.90
C LYS A 343 11.58 21.13 -27.39
N GLU A 344 10.63 20.26 -27.07
CA GLU A 344 9.23 20.41 -27.44
C GLU A 344 8.40 21.10 -26.35
N SER A 345 9.01 21.36 -25.18
CA SER A 345 8.34 21.86 -23.97
C SER A 345 7.09 21.02 -23.64
N LYS A 346 7.29 19.71 -23.51
CA LYS A 346 6.20 18.74 -23.37
C LYS A 346 6.53 17.60 -22.38
N TYR A 347 5.53 17.12 -21.65
CA TYR A 347 5.64 15.87 -20.90
C TYR A 347 5.28 14.64 -21.74
N GLU A 348 6.10 13.60 -21.63
CA GLU A 348 5.91 12.31 -22.29
C GLU A 348 5.68 11.22 -21.23
N ILE A 349 4.74 10.31 -21.50
CA ILE A 349 4.47 9.17 -20.59
C ILE A 349 5.65 8.20 -20.64
N VAL A 350 6.17 7.82 -19.47
CA VAL A 350 7.12 6.70 -19.36
C VAL A 350 6.37 5.43 -18.96
N ARG A 351 5.88 5.36 -17.71
CA ARG A 351 5.09 4.22 -17.16
C ARG A 351 4.68 4.47 -15.71
N PRO A 352 3.70 3.72 -15.17
CA PRO A 352 3.50 3.62 -13.72
C PRO A 352 4.64 2.86 -13.04
N MET A 353 5.08 3.33 -11.86
CA MET A 353 6.03 2.64 -10.99
C MET A 353 5.64 2.79 -9.50
N PRO A 354 6.10 1.90 -8.61
CA PRO A 354 5.84 2.03 -7.18
C PRO A 354 6.42 3.31 -6.57
N LEU A 355 5.62 4.01 -5.78
CA LEU A 355 5.99 5.16 -4.96
C LEU A 355 5.20 5.13 -3.63
N ALA A 356 4.69 6.29 -3.21
CA ALA A 356 3.95 6.50 -1.99
C ALA A 356 2.99 7.67 -2.17
N ASN A 357 1.87 7.63 -1.43
CA ASN A 357 0.97 8.77 -1.31
C ASN A 357 1.25 9.56 -0.03
N MET A 358 1.20 10.88 -0.12
CA MET A 358 1.32 11.77 1.04
C MET A 358 0.01 11.83 1.84
N THR A 359 0.12 11.76 3.17
CA THR A 359 -1.00 12.07 4.07
C THR A 359 -0.90 13.52 4.56
N SER A 360 -2.00 14.26 4.42
CA SER A 360 -2.14 15.67 4.84
C SER A 360 -1.00 16.58 4.34
N PRO A 361 -0.67 16.59 3.04
CA PRO A 361 0.38 17.46 2.50
C PRO A 361 0.00 18.93 2.65
N GLN A 362 0.96 19.76 3.04
CA GLN A 362 0.84 21.21 3.19
C GLN A 362 2.01 21.88 2.46
N PHE A 363 1.73 22.88 1.65
CA PHE A 363 2.73 23.81 1.16
C PHE A 363 3.40 24.51 2.36
N VAL A 364 4.73 24.64 2.30
CA VAL A 364 5.52 25.38 3.30
C VAL A 364 6.06 26.66 2.68
N ARG A 365 6.77 26.56 1.54
CA ARG A 365 7.37 27.71 0.84
C ARG A 365 7.87 27.33 -0.55
N LEU A 366 8.07 28.35 -1.39
CA LEU A 366 8.90 28.24 -2.60
C LEU A 366 10.38 28.09 -2.23
N ARG A 367 11.11 27.27 -2.97
CA ARG A 367 12.55 27.02 -2.79
C ARG A 367 13.36 27.69 -3.90
N GLY A 368 13.45 29.02 -3.82
CA GLY A 368 14.26 29.82 -4.75
C GLY A 368 15.76 29.52 -4.70
N ASP A 369 16.21 28.80 -3.67
CA ASP A 369 17.57 28.29 -3.50
C ASP A 369 17.81 26.92 -4.16
N LYS A 370 16.77 26.31 -4.76
CA LYS A 370 16.84 24.99 -5.41
C LYS A 370 16.43 25.05 -6.87
N THR A 371 16.84 24.03 -7.61
CA THR A 371 16.51 23.85 -9.02
C THR A 371 15.77 22.54 -9.25
N VAL A 372 15.06 22.44 -10.37
CA VAL A 372 14.44 21.17 -10.77
C VAL A 372 15.52 20.25 -11.34
N HIS A 373 16.17 19.52 -10.43
CA HIS A 373 17.32 18.67 -10.71
C HIS A 373 17.31 17.45 -9.78
N PRO A 374 17.83 16.26 -10.20
CA PRO A 374 17.80 15.06 -9.37
C PRO A 374 18.42 15.30 -7.99
N ALA A 375 19.50 16.08 -7.90
CA ALA A 375 20.13 16.38 -6.60
C ALA A 375 19.21 17.10 -5.60
N ASP A 376 18.33 17.97 -6.07
CA ASP A 376 17.53 18.87 -5.22
C ASP A 376 16.17 18.30 -4.83
N ILE A 377 15.57 17.49 -5.72
CA ILE A 377 14.23 16.91 -5.57
C ILE A 377 14.24 15.37 -5.72
N ASN A 378 15.33 14.72 -5.35
CA ASN A 378 15.52 13.27 -5.52
C ASN A 378 14.43 12.44 -4.85
N LEU A 379 14.18 11.27 -5.44
CA LEU A 379 13.38 10.18 -4.88
C LEU A 379 13.91 9.67 -3.53
N LYS A 380 15.21 9.85 -3.24
CA LYS A 380 15.82 9.37 -2.00
C LYS A 380 15.21 10.02 -0.75
N GLN A 381 14.69 11.24 -0.86
CA GLN A 381 13.88 11.89 0.19
C GLN A 381 12.69 11.00 0.63
N ILE A 382 12.14 10.21 -0.28
CA ILE A 382 11.04 9.26 0.00
C ILE A 382 11.59 7.94 0.53
N THR A 383 12.65 7.39 -0.08
CA THR A 383 13.19 6.08 0.31
C THR A 383 13.88 6.07 1.67
N ASP A 384 14.35 7.24 2.13
CA ASP A 384 14.88 7.43 3.49
C ASP A 384 13.77 7.32 4.55
N LEU A 385 12.50 7.46 4.16
CA LEU A 385 11.35 7.43 5.07
C LEU A 385 10.57 6.12 4.98
N VAL A 386 10.38 5.57 3.77
CA VAL A 386 9.57 4.37 3.51
C VAL A 386 10.21 3.46 2.46
N ASP A 387 9.90 2.17 2.51
CA ASP A 387 10.35 1.24 1.45
C ASP A 387 9.57 1.47 0.16
N ILE A 388 10.31 1.64 -0.94
CA ILE A 388 9.75 1.82 -2.28
C ILE A 388 10.30 0.70 -3.17
N PHE A 389 9.41 -0.18 -3.62
CA PHE A 389 9.79 -1.29 -4.50
C PHE A 389 10.32 -0.76 -5.84
N ASN A 390 11.44 -1.33 -6.32
CA ASN A 390 12.09 -0.91 -7.57
C ASN A 390 12.48 0.58 -7.62
N ALA A 391 12.80 1.21 -6.48
CA ALA A 391 13.31 2.58 -6.44
C ALA A 391 14.63 2.76 -7.19
N ASP A 392 15.47 1.72 -7.23
CA ASP A 392 16.77 1.67 -7.91
C ASP A 392 16.65 1.36 -9.42
N LYS A 393 15.45 0.99 -9.90
CA LYS A 393 15.25 0.66 -11.31
C LYS A 393 15.08 1.94 -12.12
N ASN A 394 15.86 2.02 -13.21
CA ASN A 394 15.72 3.04 -14.23
C ASN A 394 14.37 2.87 -14.95
N SER A 395 13.54 3.91 -14.88
CA SER A 395 12.19 3.93 -15.46
C SER A 395 12.17 3.90 -16.98
N LEU A 396 13.23 4.37 -17.65
CA LEU A 396 13.33 4.38 -19.11
C LEU A 396 13.68 2.98 -19.65
N GLU A 397 14.51 2.23 -18.93
CA GLU A 397 15.04 0.93 -19.35
C GLU A 397 14.27 -0.27 -18.77
N PHE A 398 13.35 -0.03 -17.83
CA PHE A 398 12.57 -1.10 -17.21
C PHE A 398 11.83 -1.90 -18.29
N SER A 399 11.95 -3.23 -18.28
CA SER A 399 11.21 -4.09 -19.22
C SER A 399 10.39 -5.11 -18.45
N LEU A 400 9.10 -5.17 -18.77
CA LEU A 400 8.22 -6.16 -18.18
C LEU A 400 8.43 -7.52 -18.85
N PRO A 401 8.28 -8.63 -18.12
CA PRO A 401 8.32 -9.96 -18.70
C PRO A 401 7.37 -10.09 -19.91
N LYS A 402 7.84 -10.73 -20.97
CA LYS A 402 7.05 -10.92 -22.21
C LYS A 402 5.85 -11.81 -21.94
N SER A 403 4.67 -11.40 -22.42
CA SER A 403 3.48 -12.24 -22.38
C SER A 403 3.64 -13.45 -23.31
N LYS A 404 3.11 -14.61 -22.91
CA LYS A 404 3.08 -15.83 -23.71
C LYS A 404 1.66 -16.12 -24.17
N LEU A 405 1.47 -16.30 -25.47
CA LEU A 405 0.20 -16.78 -26.03
C LEU A 405 -0.02 -18.24 -25.59
N LEU A 406 -1.15 -18.52 -24.95
CA LEU A 406 -1.52 -19.88 -24.55
C LEU A 406 -2.45 -20.49 -25.59
N ASN A 407 -3.58 -19.83 -25.86
CA ASN A 407 -4.62 -20.34 -26.76
C ASN A 407 -5.05 -19.25 -27.74
N ARG A 408 -5.38 -19.65 -28.96
CA ARG A 408 -5.92 -18.76 -30.00
C ARG A 408 -6.92 -19.53 -30.84
N GLU A 409 -8.14 -19.00 -30.93
CA GLU A 409 -9.16 -19.46 -31.85
C GLU A 409 -9.67 -18.30 -32.68
N VAL A 410 -9.79 -18.53 -33.97
CA VAL A 410 -10.38 -17.57 -34.91
C VAL A 410 -11.42 -18.32 -35.71
N CYS A 411 -12.62 -17.77 -35.77
CA CYS A 411 -13.70 -18.33 -36.57
C CYS A 411 -14.27 -17.25 -37.49
N THR A 412 -14.70 -17.66 -38.68
CA THR A 412 -15.34 -16.80 -39.66
C THR A 412 -16.75 -17.27 -39.96
N LYS A 413 -17.57 -16.32 -40.40
CA LYS A 413 -18.93 -16.58 -40.89
C LYS A 413 -19.24 -15.59 -41.99
N VAL A 414 -19.79 -16.07 -43.11
CA VAL A 414 -20.31 -15.20 -44.16
C VAL A 414 -21.80 -15.01 -43.92
N LEU A 415 -22.25 -13.76 -43.84
CA LEU A 415 -23.66 -13.42 -43.68
C LEU A 415 -23.98 -12.21 -44.57
N LYS A 416 -25.00 -12.35 -45.43
CA LYS A 416 -25.41 -11.31 -46.40
C LYS A 416 -24.23 -10.77 -47.23
N GLY A 417 -23.38 -11.67 -47.73
CA GLY A 417 -22.21 -11.32 -48.55
C GLY A 417 -21.02 -10.73 -47.79
N ALA A 418 -21.14 -10.48 -46.48
CA ALA A 418 -20.06 -9.93 -45.67
C ALA A 418 -19.35 -11.00 -44.83
N LEU A 419 -18.02 -10.92 -44.76
CA LEU A 419 -17.20 -11.77 -43.89
C LEU A 419 -17.17 -11.20 -42.47
N MET A 420 -17.63 -11.99 -41.50
CA MET A 420 -17.53 -11.72 -40.08
C MET A 420 -16.39 -12.53 -39.47
N VAL A 421 -15.72 -11.97 -38.46
CA VAL A 421 -14.57 -12.59 -37.80
C VAL A 421 -14.77 -12.54 -36.29
N ARG A 422 -14.65 -13.69 -35.63
CA ARG A 422 -14.55 -13.79 -34.18
C ARG A 422 -13.19 -14.35 -33.80
N LYS A 423 -12.53 -13.72 -32.86
CA LYS A 423 -11.20 -14.10 -32.36
C LYS A 423 -11.23 -14.16 -30.85
N LEU A 424 -10.80 -15.29 -30.30
CA LEU A 424 -10.64 -15.52 -28.87
C LEU A 424 -9.17 -15.85 -28.61
N VAL A 425 -8.55 -15.16 -27.67
CA VAL A 425 -7.10 -15.28 -27.39
C VAL A 425 -6.88 -15.33 -25.90
N MET A 426 -6.09 -16.28 -25.40
CA MET A 426 -5.68 -16.38 -24.01
C MET A 426 -4.18 -16.18 -23.90
N TRP A 427 -3.76 -15.28 -23.02
CA TRP A 427 -2.36 -14.98 -22.73
C TRP A 427 -2.03 -15.31 -21.27
N LYS A 428 -0.82 -15.83 -21.04
CA LYS A 428 -0.13 -15.71 -19.76
C LYS A 428 0.66 -14.41 -19.79
N THR A 429 0.40 -13.49 -18.88
CA THR A 429 1.05 -12.17 -18.89
C THR A 429 2.51 -12.23 -18.41
N ASN A 430 2.80 -13.17 -17.51
CA ASN A 430 4.08 -13.34 -16.80
C ASN A 430 4.47 -12.13 -15.91
N LYS A 431 3.51 -11.26 -15.59
CA LYS A 431 3.73 -9.99 -14.88
C LYS A 431 3.14 -9.98 -13.46
N GLU A 432 2.48 -11.06 -13.06
CA GLU A 432 1.79 -11.17 -11.77
C GLU A 432 2.72 -11.09 -10.55
N GLN A 433 4.02 -11.27 -10.74
CA GLN A 433 5.03 -11.10 -9.70
C GLN A 433 5.61 -9.67 -9.67
N GLU A 434 5.36 -8.86 -10.70
CA GLU A 434 5.89 -7.49 -10.84
C GLU A 434 4.89 -6.44 -10.33
N SER A 435 3.59 -6.65 -10.55
CA SER A 435 2.53 -5.79 -10.01
C SER A 435 1.20 -6.53 -9.94
N GLU A 436 0.42 -6.26 -8.90
CA GLU A 436 -0.96 -6.76 -8.76
C GLU A 436 -1.88 -6.24 -9.88
N ASN A 437 -1.50 -5.14 -10.54
CA ASN A 437 -2.25 -4.55 -11.66
C ASN A 437 -2.20 -5.43 -12.93
N TYR A 438 -1.28 -6.40 -12.99
CA TYR A 438 -1.20 -7.34 -14.10
C TYR A 438 -1.70 -8.73 -13.69
N PRO A 439 -2.94 -9.09 -14.06
CA PRO A 439 -3.44 -10.44 -13.80
C PRO A 439 -2.58 -11.47 -14.52
N ALA A 440 -2.41 -12.65 -13.92
CA ALA A 440 -1.55 -13.71 -14.46
C ALA A 440 -2.01 -14.18 -15.85
N TYR A 441 -3.33 -14.14 -16.10
CA TYR A 441 -3.95 -14.55 -17.35
C TYR A 441 -5.00 -13.54 -17.85
N VAL A 442 -5.06 -13.37 -19.17
CA VAL A 442 -6.03 -12.51 -19.85
C VAL A 442 -6.62 -13.25 -21.05
N ILE A 443 -7.95 -13.30 -21.14
CA ILE A 443 -8.69 -13.66 -22.35
C ILE A 443 -9.17 -12.38 -23.01
N HIS A 444 -8.90 -12.24 -24.30
CA HIS A 444 -9.44 -11.18 -25.15
C HIS A 444 -10.27 -11.79 -26.27
N TYR A 445 -11.55 -11.44 -26.29
CA TYR A 445 -12.49 -11.76 -27.35
C TYR A 445 -12.69 -10.54 -28.26
N THR A 446 -12.81 -10.78 -29.56
CA THR A 446 -13.08 -9.77 -30.57
C THR A 446 -14.12 -10.32 -31.53
N ASP A 447 -15.21 -9.58 -31.73
CA ASP A 447 -16.24 -9.86 -32.72
C ASP A 447 -16.28 -8.71 -33.71
N PHE A 448 -15.99 -9.00 -34.97
CA PHE A 448 -16.09 -8.07 -36.08
C PHE A 448 -17.22 -8.47 -37.03
N SER A 449 -18.14 -7.54 -37.26
CA SER A 449 -19.20 -7.68 -38.25
C SER A 449 -19.44 -6.32 -38.90
N PRO A 450 -19.13 -6.17 -40.21
CA PRO A 450 -19.16 -4.87 -40.89
C PRO A 450 -20.58 -4.30 -41.04
N ASN A 451 -21.61 -5.13 -40.93
CA ASN A 451 -23.01 -4.72 -41.09
C ASN A 451 -23.65 -4.23 -39.77
N ARG A 452 -22.91 -4.17 -38.66
CA ARG A 452 -23.39 -3.62 -37.39
C ARG A 452 -23.15 -2.10 -37.32
N LYS A 453 -24.01 -1.38 -36.61
CA LYS A 453 -23.81 0.05 -36.27
C LYS A 453 -22.43 0.30 -35.63
N ASN A 454 -22.02 -0.60 -34.74
CA ASN A 454 -20.66 -0.68 -34.20
C ASN A 454 -20.00 -1.95 -34.74
N PRO A 455 -19.12 -1.85 -35.76
CA PRO A 455 -18.58 -3.04 -36.43
C PRO A 455 -17.73 -3.93 -35.53
N MET A 456 -17.11 -3.36 -34.49
CA MET A 456 -16.21 -4.04 -33.57
C MET A 456 -16.81 -4.13 -32.17
N ASP A 457 -16.73 -5.32 -31.58
CA ASP A 457 -17.13 -5.59 -30.19
C ASP A 457 -16.05 -6.43 -29.49
N ARG A 458 -15.86 -6.25 -28.18
CA ARG A 458 -14.76 -6.83 -27.40
C ARG A 458 -15.25 -7.25 -26.01
N ASP A 459 -14.75 -8.38 -25.52
CA ASP A 459 -14.93 -8.82 -24.12
C ASP A 459 -13.56 -9.23 -23.58
N ILE A 460 -13.29 -8.90 -22.31
CA ILE A 460 -12.03 -9.19 -21.61
C ILE A 460 -12.35 -9.94 -20.32
N ARG A 461 -11.69 -11.07 -20.11
CA ARG A 461 -11.72 -11.80 -18.84
C ARG A 461 -10.31 -11.93 -18.29
N VAL A 462 -10.17 -11.83 -16.98
CA VAL A 462 -8.88 -11.89 -16.30
C VAL A 462 -8.97 -12.83 -15.11
N SER A 463 -7.86 -13.50 -14.78
CA SER A 463 -7.75 -14.30 -13.56
C SER A 463 -6.28 -14.51 -13.19
N ASN A 464 -6.04 -14.75 -11.90
CA ASN A 464 -4.75 -15.24 -11.40
C ASN A 464 -4.69 -16.77 -11.28
N SER A 465 -5.83 -17.46 -11.35
CA SER A 465 -5.91 -18.94 -11.34
C SER A 465 -5.94 -19.47 -12.77
N LYS A 466 -5.11 -20.49 -13.01
CA LYS A 466 -5.07 -21.19 -14.29
C LYS A 466 -6.39 -21.95 -14.53
N GLU A 467 -6.89 -22.63 -13.51
CA GLU A 467 -8.11 -23.45 -13.58
C GLU A 467 -9.33 -22.57 -13.86
N GLN A 468 -9.41 -21.41 -13.21
CA GLN A 468 -10.50 -20.46 -13.40
C GLN A 468 -10.46 -19.86 -14.82
N ILE A 469 -9.29 -19.44 -15.32
CA ILE A 469 -9.21 -18.85 -16.66
C ILE A 469 -9.52 -19.89 -17.75
N GLU A 470 -9.12 -21.16 -17.57
CA GLU A 470 -9.44 -22.24 -18.50
C GLU A 470 -10.95 -22.52 -18.54
N THR A 471 -11.61 -22.46 -17.39
CA THR A 471 -13.07 -22.57 -17.31
C THR A 471 -13.77 -21.41 -18.05
N LEU A 472 -13.33 -20.17 -17.79
CA LEU A 472 -13.86 -18.99 -18.48
C LEU A 472 -13.64 -19.06 -19.99
N TRP A 473 -12.50 -19.58 -20.43
CA TRP A 473 -12.23 -19.82 -21.85
C TRP A 473 -13.25 -20.74 -22.48
N ASN A 474 -13.50 -21.91 -21.87
CA ASN A 474 -14.47 -22.87 -22.40
C ASN A 474 -15.89 -22.27 -22.42
N THR A 475 -16.28 -21.58 -21.36
CA THR A 475 -17.59 -20.87 -21.32
C THR A 475 -17.71 -19.84 -22.43
N MET A 476 -16.67 -19.03 -22.68
CA MET A 476 -16.68 -18.05 -23.77
C MET A 476 -16.71 -18.73 -25.14
N LYS A 477 -15.95 -19.81 -25.30
CA LYS A 477 -15.91 -20.60 -26.53
C LYS A 477 -17.31 -21.12 -26.89
N ASP A 478 -17.98 -21.76 -25.94
CA ASP A 478 -19.33 -22.33 -26.14
C ASP A 478 -20.38 -21.25 -26.42
N LYS A 479 -20.24 -20.09 -25.75
CA LYS A 479 -21.12 -18.94 -25.95
C LYS A 479 -20.94 -18.29 -27.33
N TYR A 480 -19.71 -18.09 -27.78
CA TYR A 480 -19.41 -17.25 -28.94
C TYR A 480 -19.13 -18.03 -30.23
N PHE A 481 -18.77 -19.31 -30.17
CA PHE A 481 -18.51 -20.14 -31.35
C PHE A 481 -19.59 -21.22 -31.55
N VAL A 482 -20.83 -20.75 -31.70
CA VAL A 482 -22.00 -21.57 -31.98
C VAL A 482 -22.12 -21.94 -33.47
N LYS A 483 -23.12 -22.77 -33.80
CA LYS A 483 -23.36 -23.29 -35.17
C LYS A 483 -23.30 -22.20 -36.26
N GLY A 484 -22.53 -22.47 -37.31
CA GLY A 484 -22.37 -21.59 -38.48
C GLY A 484 -21.12 -20.72 -38.49
N TRP A 485 -20.32 -20.75 -37.42
CA TRP A 485 -18.96 -20.22 -37.39
C TRP A 485 -17.96 -21.33 -37.76
N LYS A 486 -17.05 -21.05 -38.69
CA LYS A 486 -16.03 -22.01 -39.14
C LYS A 486 -14.67 -21.58 -38.62
N GLN A 487 -13.96 -22.49 -37.96
CA GLN A 487 -12.61 -22.23 -37.49
C GLN A 487 -11.68 -21.97 -38.69
N VAL A 488 -10.85 -20.94 -38.57
CA VAL A 488 -9.76 -20.63 -39.49
C VAL A 488 -8.54 -21.37 -38.97
N SER A 489 -7.98 -22.25 -39.80
CA SER A 489 -6.73 -22.98 -39.56
C SER A 489 -5.56 -22.03 -39.36
#